data_AF-A0A956F9D6-F1
#
_entry.id   AF-A0A956F9D6-F1
#
_cell.length_a   1.000
_cell.length_b   1.000
_cell.length_c   1.000
_cell.angle_alpha   90.00
_cell.angle_beta   90.00
_cell.angle_gamma   90.00
#
_symmetry.space_group_name_H-M   'P 1'
#
loop_
_entity.id
_entity.type
_entity.pdbx_description
1 polymer ?
#
loop_
_entity_poly.entity_id
_entity_poly.type
_entity_poly.pdbx_seq_one_letter_code
_entity_poly.pdbx_strand_id
1 'polypeptide(L)'
;MLTVTFGCPGGDDSSTGTDTEHHHDTEHATSSSGGEESSGGGGTGSSSGGEESTTGGPGDGSSSGGESEGSSSGGGVSEECVTFCSRYFNTCGGNAGNDYASEEDCQAQCSGWDAAGFECRQMHLELAQEDADTHCPHASGSGGGVC
;
A
#
# COMPACT_ATOMS: atom_id res chain seq x y z
N MET A 1 -22.63 -9.86 19.28
CA MET A 1 -21.92 -9.31 18.11
C MET A 1 -21.85 -7.81 18.32
N LEU A 2 -20.71 -7.29 18.80
CA LEU A 2 -20.51 -5.86 19.01
C LEU A 2 -20.06 -5.28 17.67
N THR A 3 -20.92 -4.48 17.03
CA THR A 3 -20.55 -3.64 15.89
C THR A 3 -19.78 -2.43 16.41
N VAL A 4 -18.46 -2.50 16.42
CA VAL A 4 -17.60 -1.32 16.61
C VAL A 4 -17.70 -0.50 15.33
N THR A 5 -18.46 0.60 15.38
CA THR A 5 -18.47 1.61 14.32
C THR A 5 -17.25 2.49 14.55
N PHE A 6 -16.16 2.19 13.84
CA PHE A 6 -14.98 3.05 13.80
C PHE A 6 -15.23 4.13 12.75
N GLY A 7 -15.83 5.24 13.18
CA GLY A 7 -15.93 6.44 12.38
C GLY A 7 -14.64 7.24 12.55
N CYS A 8 -13.78 7.24 11.54
CA CYS A 8 -12.74 8.26 11.42
C CYS A 8 -13.45 9.62 11.22
N PRO A 9 -13.27 10.62 12.11
CA PRO A 9 -13.74 11.96 11.83
C PRO A 9 -12.96 12.49 10.62
N GLY A 10 -13.70 12.82 9.56
CA GLY A 10 -13.14 13.42 8.35
C GLY A 10 -12.34 14.66 8.70
N GLY A 11 -11.07 14.67 8.29
CA GLY A 11 -10.24 15.86 8.30
C GLY A 11 -10.74 16.82 7.24
N ASP A 12 -11.18 17.99 7.70
CA ASP A 12 -11.75 19.03 6.89
C ASP A 12 -10.70 19.63 5.93
N ASP A 13 -11.09 19.68 4.66
CA ASP A 13 -10.53 20.44 3.55
C ASP A 13 -10.09 21.87 3.98
N SER A 14 -8.84 22.03 4.41
CA SER A 14 -8.24 23.35 4.66
C SER A 14 -7.52 23.82 3.41
N SER A 15 -8.33 24.20 2.42
CA SER A 15 -7.95 25.09 1.33
C SER A 15 -7.39 26.40 1.89
N THR A 16 -6.08 26.62 1.78
CA THR A 16 -5.51 27.97 1.82
C THR A 16 -4.74 28.23 0.54
N GLY A 17 -5.35 29.09 -0.29
CA GLY A 17 -4.80 29.48 -1.57
C GLY A 17 -3.52 30.29 -1.44
N THR A 18 -2.64 30.12 -2.42
CA THR A 18 -1.84 31.23 -2.92
C THR A 18 -2.10 31.30 -4.42
N ASP A 19 -2.88 32.32 -4.75
CA ASP A 19 -3.06 32.82 -6.10
C ASP A 19 -1.67 33.26 -6.61
N THR A 20 -1.16 32.60 -7.64
CA THR A 20 -0.06 33.13 -8.45
C THR A 20 -0.48 32.97 -9.90
N GLU A 21 -1.10 34.04 -10.39
CA GLU A 21 -1.13 34.41 -11.80
C GLU A 21 0.23 34.10 -12.46
N HIS A 22 0.23 33.13 -13.38
CA HIS A 22 1.06 33.23 -14.56
C HIS A 22 0.26 32.81 -15.78
N HIS A 23 -0.25 33.84 -16.46
CA HIS A 23 -0.64 33.80 -17.85
C HIS A 23 0.49 33.18 -18.69
N HIS A 24 0.19 32.11 -19.42
CA HIS A 24 0.73 31.94 -20.77
C HIS A 24 -0.31 31.21 -21.62
N ASP A 25 -1.01 32.06 -22.39
CA ASP A 25 -1.74 31.74 -23.60
C ASP A 25 -0.83 30.93 -24.54
N THR A 26 -1.23 29.71 -24.92
CA THR A 26 -0.88 29.13 -26.22
C THR A 26 -1.91 28.07 -26.56
N GLU A 27 -2.74 28.46 -27.51
CA GLU A 27 -3.75 27.65 -28.15
C GLU A 27 -3.07 26.65 -29.08
N HIS A 28 -3.52 25.39 -29.07
CA HIS A 28 -3.57 24.63 -30.31
C HIS A 28 -4.71 23.62 -30.26
N ALA A 29 -5.81 24.02 -30.88
CA ALA A 29 -6.86 23.12 -31.31
C ALA A 29 -6.31 22.13 -32.36
N THR A 30 -6.54 20.84 -32.16
CA THR A 30 -6.81 19.92 -33.26
C THR A 30 -7.93 18.97 -32.84
N SER A 31 -9.12 19.26 -33.33
CA SER A 31 -10.19 18.29 -33.50
C SER A 31 -9.68 17.11 -34.31
N SER A 32 -10.06 15.88 -33.93
CA SER A 32 -10.29 14.79 -34.89
C SER A 32 -11.16 13.71 -34.26
N SER A 33 -12.31 13.57 -34.88
CA SER A 33 -13.33 12.53 -34.80
C SER A 33 -12.90 11.22 -35.46
N GLY A 34 -13.50 10.11 -35.03
CA GLY A 34 -13.45 8.78 -35.67
C GLY A 34 -12.67 7.77 -34.81
N GLY A 35 -13.09 6.54 -34.58
CA GLY A 35 -14.19 5.75 -35.11
C GLY A 35 -14.08 4.33 -34.53
N GLU A 36 -15.21 3.62 -34.54
CA GLU A 36 -15.35 2.25 -35.04
C GLU A 36 -14.55 1.11 -34.35
N GLU A 37 -15.35 0.20 -33.77
CA GLU A 37 -15.17 -1.24 -33.61
C GLU A 37 -13.81 -1.91 -33.88
N SER A 38 -13.36 -2.74 -32.92
CA SER A 38 -12.70 -3.99 -33.31
C SER A 38 -12.83 -5.09 -32.28
N SER A 39 -13.22 -6.26 -32.79
CA SER A 39 -13.43 -7.54 -32.10
C SER A 39 -12.12 -8.32 -31.88
N GLY A 40 -12.19 -9.35 -31.01
CA GLY A 40 -11.20 -10.45 -30.90
C GLY A 40 -10.27 -10.31 -29.69
N GLY A 41 -9.92 -11.34 -28.92
CA GLY A 41 -10.20 -12.78 -28.88
C GLY A 41 -9.91 -13.25 -27.44
N GLY A 42 -10.47 -14.34 -26.92
CA GLY A 42 -10.10 -15.70 -27.33
C GLY A 42 -8.80 -16.13 -26.64
N GLY A 43 -8.89 -16.63 -25.41
CA GLY A 43 -7.72 -17.11 -24.65
C GLY A 43 -8.09 -17.96 -23.45
N THR A 44 -8.51 -19.20 -23.70
CA THR A 44 -8.61 -20.27 -22.71
C THR A 44 -7.22 -20.75 -22.32
N GLY A 45 -6.92 -20.82 -21.03
CA GLY A 45 -5.69 -21.40 -20.50
C GLY A 45 -5.93 -22.11 -19.17
N SER A 46 -6.52 -23.30 -19.22
CA SER A 46 -6.52 -24.26 -18.12
C SER A 46 -5.18 -25.00 -18.11
N SER A 47 -4.53 -25.09 -16.95
CA SER A 47 -3.50 -26.10 -16.71
C SER A 47 -3.62 -26.56 -15.25
N SER A 48 -4.30 -27.70 -15.13
CA SER A 48 -4.34 -28.55 -13.95
C SER A 48 -3.09 -29.44 -13.90
N GLY A 49 -2.64 -29.77 -12.70
CA GLY A 49 -1.92 -31.03 -12.44
C GLY A 49 -0.54 -30.85 -11.81
N GLY A 50 -0.39 -31.38 -10.59
CA GLY A 50 0.89 -31.48 -9.91
C GLY A 50 0.74 -31.79 -8.42
N GLU A 51 0.09 -32.91 -8.10
CA GLU A 51 0.16 -33.54 -6.79
C GLU A 51 1.52 -34.27 -6.64
N GLU A 52 2.31 -33.87 -5.65
CA GLU A 52 3.50 -34.59 -5.21
C GLU A 52 3.48 -34.63 -3.68
N SER A 53 3.12 -35.80 -3.16
CA SER A 53 3.25 -36.15 -1.74
C SER A 53 4.71 -36.43 -1.43
N THR A 54 5.30 -35.69 -0.49
CA THR A 54 6.45 -36.18 0.27
C THR A 54 6.21 -36.00 1.76
N THR A 55 6.06 -37.16 2.38
CA THR A 55 6.12 -37.53 3.78
C THR A 55 7.18 -36.79 4.60
N GLY A 56 6.74 -36.19 5.71
CA GLY A 56 7.18 -36.50 7.07
C GLY A 56 8.65 -36.25 7.47
N GLY A 57 8.83 -35.28 8.36
CA GLY A 57 9.96 -35.21 9.28
C GLY A 57 9.76 -34.15 10.37
N PRO A 58 9.67 -34.53 11.68
CA PRO A 58 9.66 -33.57 12.78
C PRO A 58 11.07 -33.02 13.00
N GLY A 59 11.21 -31.69 12.91
CA GLY A 59 12.42 -30.96 13.26
C GLY A 59 12.25 -30.29 14.61
N ASP A 60 12.79 -30.94 15.63
CA ASP A 60 13.00 -30.36 16.95
C ASP A 60 13.93 -29.12 16.88
N GLY A 61 13.47 -28.05 17.53
CA GLY A 61 14.32 -27.13 18.28
C GLY A 61 15.28 -26.21 17.52
N SER A 62 15.09 -24.91 17.67
CA SER A 62 16.02 -24.10 18.47
C SER A 62 15.55 -22.66 18.58
N SER A 63 15.31 -22.25 19.83
CA SER A 63 15.41 -20.87 20.26
C SER A 63 16.74 -20.26 19.84
N SER A 64 16.70 -19.09 19.24
CA SER A 64 17.74 -18.07 19.24
C SER A 64 16.97 -16.78 18.95
N GLY A 65 16.64 -15.94 19.93
CA GLY A 65 17.63 -15.34 20.82
C GLY A 65 18.55 -14.44 20.00
N GLY A 66 17.98 -13.63 19.10
CA GLY A 66 18.69 -12.61 18.35
C GLY A 66 18.56 -11.28 19.07
N GLU A 67 19.31 -11.11 20.14
CA GLU A 67 19.70 -9.79 20.65
C GLU A 67 20.42 -9.04 19.51
N SER A 68 19.70 -8.13 18.85
CA SER A 68 20.31 -7.16 17.92
C SER A 68 20.48 -5.84 18.66
N GLU A 69 21.42 -5.85 19.61
CA GLU A 69 21.98 -4.64 20.17
C GLU A 69 22.92 -4.04 19.10
N GLY A 70 22.35 -3.15 18.28
CA GLY A 70 23.01 -2.54 17.12
C GLY A 70 22.53 -1.11 16.90
N SER A 71 23.03 -0.21 17.75
CA SER A 71 22.96 1.26 17.66
C SER A 71 22.78 1.87 16.25
N SER A 72 21.83 2.79 16.12
CA SER A 72 22.12 4.07 15.47
C SER A 72 21.31 5.21 16.09
N SER A 73 21.99 5.95 16.96
CA SER A 73 21.67 7.34 17.24
C SER A 73 21.85 8.15 15.95
N GLY A 74 20.80 8.24 15.16
CA GLY A 74 20.75 9.03 13.94
C GLY A 74 19.31 9.18 13.46
N GLY A 75 18.54 10.07 14.09
CA GLY A 75 17.22 10.52 13.61
C GLY A 75 16.31 9.42 13.05
N GLY A 76 16.18 8.31 13.78
CA GLY A 76 15.70 7.03 13.25
C GLY A 76 14.19 6.93 13.13
N VAL A 77 13.75 6.32 12.03
CA VAL A 77 12.39 5.81 11.81
C VAL A 77 11.98 4.86 12.94
N SER A 78 10.71 4.89 13.34
CA SER A 78 10.22 4.02 14.41
C SER A 78 10.24 2.55 13.98
N GLU A 79 10.46 1.65 14.93
CA GLU A 79 10.42 0.20 14.65
C GLU A 79 9.04 -0.27 14.15
N GLU A 80 7.97 0.43 14.56
CA GLU A 80 6.63 0.24 14.04
C GLU A 80 6.54 0.55 12.54
N CYS A 81 7.16 1.65 12.09
CA CYS A 81 7.24 1.98 10.66
C CYS A 81 8.04 0.93 9.87
N VAL A 82 9.16 0.47 10.42
CA VAL A 82 9.97 -0.58 9.77
C VAL A 82 9.15 -1.87 9.60
N THR A 83 8.47 -2.30 10.67
CA THR A 83 7.64 -3.51 10.64
C THR A 83 6.45 -3.36 9.69
N PHE A 84 5.78 -2.21 9.72
CA PHE A 84 4.67 -1.89 8.83
C PHE A 84 5.09 -1.95 7.37
N CYS A 85 6.17 -1.23 6.99
CA CYS A 85 6.62 -1.16 5.61
C CYS A 85 7.07 -2.52 5.08
N SER A 86 7.75 -3.33 5.89
CA SER A 86 8.12 -4.69 5.48
C SER A 86 6.90 -5.59 5.21
N ARG A 87 5.87 -5.53 6.06
CA ARG A 87 4.59 -6.22 5.83
C ARG A 87 3.87 -5.66 4.60
N TYR A 88 3.87 -4.35 4.41
CA TYR A 88 3.27 -3.70 3.26
C TYR A 88 3.88 -4.20 1.96
N PHE A 89 5.21 -4.20 1.82
CA PHE A 89 5.85 -4.67 0.59
C PHE A 89 5.65 -6.17 0.35
N ASN A 90 5.54 -6.97 1.41
CA ASN A 90 5.24 -8.40 1.29
C ASN A 90 3.82 -8.66 0.76
N THR A 91 2.83 -7.89 1.22
CA THR A 91 1.41 -8.08 0.86
C THR A 91 1.00 -7.28 -0.38
N CYS A 92 1.48 -6.05 -0.51
CA CYS A 92 1.01 -5.03 -1.44
C CYS A 92 2.07 -4.55 -2.45
N GLY A 93 3.34 -4.96 -2.33
CA GLY A 93 4.44 -4.41 -3.14
C GLY A 93 4.29 -4.63 -4.65
N GLY A 94 3.50 -5.63 -5.08
CA GLY A 94 3.17 -5.89 -6.48
C GLY A 94 1.82 -5.33 -6.94
N ASN A 95 1.08 -4.65 -6.07
CA ASN A 95 -0.29 -4.24 -6.35
C ASN A 95 -0.37 -2.83 -6.96
N ALA A 96 -1.40 -2.57 -7.77
CA ALA A 96 -1.60 -1.28 -8.46
C ALA A 96 -1.82 -0.09 -7.50
N GLY A 97 -2.11 -0.36 -6.22
CA GLY A 97 -2.26 0.64 -5.16
C GLY A 97 -0.98 1.00 -4.41
N ASN A 98 0.19 0.47 -4.81
CA ASN A 98 1.47 0.85 -4.19
C ASN A 98 1.97 2.18 -4.76
N ASP A 99 1.97 3.21 -3.91
CA ASP A 99 2.52 4.55 -4.19
C ASP A 99 3.89 4.78 -3.52
N TYR A 100 4.43 3.80 -2.80
CA TYR A 100 5.78 3.88 -2.25
C TYR A 100 6.82 3.56 -3.31
N ALA A 101 7.85 4.40 -3.41
CA ALA A 101 8.96 4.15 -4.34
C ALA A 101 9.87 3.00 -3.88
N SER A 102 10.02 2.82 -2.57
CA SER A 102 10.77 1.73 -1.92
C SER A 102 10.33 1.55 -0.46
N GLU A 103 10.87 0.54 0.22
CA GLU A 103 10.60 0.35 1.65
C GLU A 103 11.14 1.51 2.49
N GLU A 104 12.29 2.10 2.11
CA GLU A 104 12.80 3.31 2.78
C GLU A 104 11.90 4.53 2.55
N ASP A 105 11.29 4.66 1.37
CA ASP A 105 10.32 5.73 1.09
C ASP A 105 9.07 5.57 1.98
N CYS A 106 8.57 4.34 2.14
CA CYS A 106 7.50 4.05 3.09
C CYS A 106 7.87 4.45 4.52
N GLN A 107 9.08 4.11 4.98
CA GLN A 107 9.53 4.43 6.33
C GLN A 107 9.67 5.95 6.53
N ALA A 108 10.15 6.66 5.51
CA ALA A 108 10.25 8.11 5.53
C ALA A 108 8.87 8.78 5.63
N GLN A 109 7.89 8.33 4.83
CA GLN A 109 6.52 8.82 4.89
C GLN A 109 5.84 8.49 6.23
N CYS A 110 6.09 7.28 6.76
CA CYS A 110 5.51 6.82 8.01
C CYS A 110 5.84 7.71 9.21
N SER A 111 7.02 8.34 9.21
CA SER A 111 7.42 9.30 10.25
C SER A 111 6.54 10.57 10.31
N GLY A 112 5.80 10.86 9.24
CA GLY A 112 4.92 12.03 9.13
C GLY A 112 3.45 11.76 9.46
N TRP A 113 3.06 10.51 9.72
CA TRP A 113 1.67 10.18 10.05
C TRP A 113 1.39 10.35 11.55
N ASP A 114 0.24 10.93 11.86
CA ASP A 114 -0.30 10.88 13.23
C ASP A 114 -0.72 9.44 13.59
N ALA A 115 -0.86 9.17 14.90
CA ALA A 115 -1.21 7.84 15.40
C ALA A 115 -2.47 7.24 14.76
N ALA A 116 -3.51 8.05 14.54
CA ALA A 116 -4.74 7.60 13.87
C ALA A 116 -4.51 7.23 12.40
N GLY A 117 -3.68 7.99 11.69
CA GLY A 117 -3.32 7.71 10.29
C GLY A 117 -2.52 6.42 10.19
N PHE A 118 -1.59 6.17 11.11
CA PHE A 118 -0.84 4.92 11.18
C PHE A 118 -1.73 3.71 11.51
N GLU A 119 -2.61 3.83 12.51
CA GLU A 119 -3.53 2.75 12.90
C GLU A 119 -4.50 2.38 11.76
N CYS A 120 -5.03 3.38 11.04
CA CYS A 120 -5.88 3.18 9.87
C CYS A 120 -5.18 2.35 8.78
N ARG A 121 -3.91 2.67 8.49
CA ARG A 121 -3.11 1.95 7.48
C ARG A 121 -2.76 0.54 7.94
N GLN A 122 -2.45 0.35 9.23
CA GLN A 122 -2.21 -0.98 9.78
C GLN A 122 -3.44 -1.89 9.63
N MET A 123 -4.62 -1.40 9.99
CA MET A 123 -5.88 -2.13 9.80
C MET A 123 -6.10 -2.49 8.34
N HIS A 124 -5.90 -1.55 7.41
CA HIS A 124 -6.07 -1.84 5.98
C HIS A 124 -5.03 -2.84 5.46
N LEU A 125 -3.80 -2.81 5.95
CA LEU A 125 -2.80 -3.82 5.63
C LEU A 125 -3.18 -5.20 6.17
N GLU A 126 -3.81 -5.27 7.34
CA GLU A 126 -4.31 -6.53 7.88
C GLU A 126 -5.41 -7.14 7.00
N LEU A 127 -6.37 -6.32 6.56
CA LEU A 127 -7.44 -6.73 5.64
C LEU A 127 -6.94 -7.07 4.23
N ALA A 128 -5.82 -6.46 3.80
CA ALA A 128 -5.20 -6.74 2.50
C ALA A 128 -4.67 -8.19 2.37
N GLN A 129 -4.53 -8.91 3.49
CA GLN A 129 -4.25 -10.35 3.46
C GLN A 129 -5.42 -11.17 2.90
N GLU A 130 -6.64 -10.64 3.00
CA GLU A 130 -7.87 -11.27 2.50
C GLU A 130 -8.22 -10.75 1.09
N ASP A 131 -8.10 -9.43 0.87
CA ASP A 131 -8.36 -8.79 -0.42
C ASP A 131 -7.38 -7.63 -0.68
N ALA A 132 -6.27 -7.95 -1.37
CA ALA A 132 -5.20 -6.99 -1.63
C ALA A 132 -5.67 -5.83 -2.53
N ASP A 133 -6.47 -6.11 -3.56
CA ASP A 133 -6.94 -5.11 -4.53
C ASP A 133 -7.75 -3.99 -3.87
N THR A 134 -8.65 -4.30 -2.93
CA THR A 134 -9.46 -3.30 -2.24
C THR A 134 -8.70 -2.58 -1.13
N HIS A 135 -7.77 -3.24 -0.44
CA HIS A 135 -7.21 -2.72 0.80
C HIS A 135 -5.79 -2.15 0.70
N CYS A 136 -4.95 -2.62 -0.23
CA CYS A 136 -3.61 -2.05 -0.43
C CYS A 136 -3.59 -0.54 -0.77
N PRO A 137 -4.53 0.01 -1.57
CA PRO A 137 -4.57 1.46 -1.80
C PRO A 137 -4.81 2.28 -0.52
N HIS A 138 -5.45 1.70 0.49
CA HIS A 138 -5.74 2.37 1.76
C HIS A 138 -4.61 2.20 2.79
N ALA A 139 -3.79 1.16 2.65
CA ALA A 139 -2.55 0.99 3.41
C ALA A 139 -1.35 1.75 2.81
N SER A 140 -1.56 2.40 1.67
CA SER A 140 -0.54 3.13 0.91
C SER A 140 -0.16 4.46 1.59
N GLY A 141 0.85 5.17 1.06
CA GLY A 141 1.36 6.42 1.63
C GLY A 141 0.31 7.54 1.63
N SER A 142 -0.48 7.63 0.57
CA SER A 142 -1.64 8.51 0.46
C SER A 142 -2.86 8.04 1.26
N GLY A 143 -2.89 6.78 1.70
CA GLY A 143 -3.99 6.21 2.48
C GLY A 143 -5.30 6.10 1.71
N GLY A 144 -5.24 6.21 0.38
CA GLY A 144 -6.41 6.23 -0.51
C GLY A 144 -7.42 7.34 -0.21
N GLY A 145 -7.04 8.38 0.57
CA GLY A 145 -7.91 9.46 1.02
C GLY A 145 -8.95 9.06 2.07
N VAL A 146 -8.85 7.85 2.63
CA VAL A 146 -9.71 7.38 3.73
C VAL A 146 -8.95 7.30 5.06
N CYS A 147 -7.63 7.14 4.97
CA CYS A 147 -6.65 7.47 6.00
C CYS A 147 -5.93 8.78 5.60
#